data_AF-A0A2D9DGI2-F1
#
_entry.id   AF-A0A2D9DGI2-F1
#
_cell.length_a   1.000
_cell.length_b   1.000
_cell.length_c   1.000
_cell.angle_alpha   90.00
_cell.angle_beta   90.00
_cell.angle_gamma   90.00
#
_symmetry.space_group_name_H-M   'P 1'
#
loop_
_entity.id
_entity.type
_entity.pdbx_description
1 polymer ?
#
loop_
_entity_poly.entity_id
_entity_poly.type
_entity_poly.pdbx_seq_one_letter_code
_entity_poly.pdbx_strand_id
1 'polypeptide(L)'
;MKQNYLYSVILGLFLLIAAPATAQQGDSRIAKKTTVETIEGLSLYPNPVSGDKIYITSTKNLEKEIEIYNVLGKAIKKTKLRGKELDISSLVAGIYIVKIKEQNEIATRKLVVK
;
A
#
# COMPACT_ATOMS: atom_id res chain seq x y z
N MET A 1 -21.88 50.31 43.38
CA MET A 1 -20.91 49.20 43.46
C MET A 1 -21.40 48.00 42.64
N LYS A 2 -21.20 47.97 41.32
CA LYS A 2 -21.52 46.77 40.51
C LYS A 2 -20.78 46.78 39.15
N GLN A 3 -19.45 46.86 39.16
CA GLN A 3 -18.60 46.85 37.94
C GLN A 3 -17.93 45.48 37.69
N ASN A 4 -18.05 44.51 38.60
CA ASN A 4 -17.29 43.25 38.54
C ASN A 4 -18.13 42.04 38.11
N TYR A 5 -19.44 42.24 37.86
CA TYR A 5 -20.34 41.17 37.44
C TYR A 5 -20.33 40.94 35.92
N LEU A 6 -19.77 41.86 35.15
CA LEU A 6 -19.69 41.73 33.70
C LEU A 6 -18.80 40.54 33.31
N TYR A 7 -17.65 40.39 33.96
CA TYR A 7 -16.74 39.26 33.71
C TYR A 7 -17.28 37.92 34.20
N SER A 8 -18.01 37.90 35.33
CA SER A 8 -18.65 36.67 35.80
C SER A 8 -19.85 36.25 34.95
N VAL A 9 -20.55 37.19 34.32
CA VAL A 9 -21.59 36.89 33.31
C VAL A 9 -20.97 36.40 31.99
N ILE A 10 -19.83 36.97 31.57
CA ILE A 10 -19.10 36.52 30.36
C ILE A 10 -18.46 35.14 30.54
N LEU A 11 -17.90 34.84 31.74
CA LEU A 11 -17.33 33.53 32.05
C LEU A 11 -18.41 32.43 32.13
N GLY A 12 -19.60 32.76 32.63
CA GLY A 12 -20.75 31.84 32.65
C GLY A 12 -21.31 31.53 31.26
N LEU A 13 -21.24 32.49 30.32
CA LEU A 13 -21.70 32.30 28.94
C LEU A 13 -20.76 31.41 28.11
N PHE A 14 -19.46 31.39 28.45
CA PHE A 14 -18.46 30.55 27.76
C PHE A 14 -18.59 29.05 28.08
N LEU A 15 -19.21 28.69 29.22
CA LEU A 15 -19.40 27.29 29.64
C LEU A 15 -20.61 26.59 29.00
N LEU A 16 -21.48 27.32 28.27
CA LEU A 16 -22.69 26.77 27.63
C LEU A 16 -22.48 26.33 26.17
N ILE A 17 -21.27 26.41 25.62
CA ILE A 17 -20.95 25.98 24.24
C ILE A 17 -20.07 24.71 24.20
N ALA A 18 -20.01 23.95 25.30
CA ALA A 18 -19.39 22.62 25.27
C ALA A 18 -20.32 21.64 24.53
N ALA A 19 -20.16 21.56 23.21
CA ALA A 19 -20.80 20.50 22.42
C ALA A 19 -20.35 19.13 22.96
N PRO A 20 -21.24 18.12 23.04
CA PRO A 20 -20.82 16.77 23.35
C PRO A 20 -19.85 16.35 22.23
N ALA A 21 -18.62 16.01 22.61
CA ALA A 21 -17.73 15.30 21.70
C ALA A 21 -18.43 13.97 21.38
N THR A 22 -19.07 13.90 20.22
CA THR A 22 -19.43 12.61 19.65
C THR A 22 -18.10 11.93 19.36
N ALA A 23 -17.69 11.01 20.24
CA ALA A 23 -16.72 10.00 19.86
C ALA A 23 -17.34 9.31 18.66
N GLN A 24 -16.85 9.61 17.45
CA GLN A 24 -17.06 8.72 16.32
C GLN A 24 -16.42 7.40 16.75
N GLN A 25 -17.26 6.53 17.33
CA GLN A 25 -17.05 5.11 17.35
C GLN A 25 -16.82 4.77 15.89
N GLY A 26 -15.55 4.65 15.52
CA GLY A 26 -15.16 4.28 14.19
C GLY A 26 -15.91 3.00 13.92
N ASP A 27 -16.88 3.08 13.00
CA ASP A 27 -17.43 1.90 12.39
C ASP A 27 -16.23 1.01 12.14
N SER A 28 -16.25 -0.16 12.76
CA SER A 28 -15.49 -1.28 12.26
C SER A 28 -16.06 -1.53 10.87
N ARG A 29 -15.66 -0.67 9.92
CA ARG A 29 -15.49 -1.01 8.53
C ARG A 29 -14.70 -2.28 8.65
N ILE A 30 -15.43 -3.40 8.61
CA ILE A 30 -14.93 -4.74 8.32
C ILE A 30 -13.72 -4.46 7.48
N ALA A 31 -12.53 -4.62 8.07
CA ALA A 31 -11.28 -4.27 7.43
C ALA A 31 -11.44 -4.89 6.06
N LYS A 32 -11.69 -4.04 5.06
CA LYS A 32 -12.07 -4.47 3.72
C LYS A 32 -10.90 -5.35 3.41
N LYS A 33 -11.10 -6.67 3.48
CA LYS A 33 -10.07 -7.67 3.20
C LYS A 33 -9.61 -7.17 1.87
N THR A 34 -8.46 -6.50 1.84
CA THR A 34 -8.02 -5.81 0.63
C THR A 34 -8.00 -6.94 -0.34
N THR A 35 -8.98 -6.95 -1.24
CA THR A 35 -9.04 -7.92 -2.30
C THR A 35 -7.80 -7.55 -3.07
N VAL A 36 -6.68 -8.18 -2.73
CA VAL A 36 -5.51 -8.24 -3.56
C VAL A 36 -6.12 -8.78 -4.83
N GLU A 37 -6.31 -7.91 -5.82
CA GLU A 37 -6.84 -8.34 -7.09
C GLU A 37 -5.86 -9.40 -7.57
N THR A 38 -6.30 -10.65 -7.44
CA THR A 38 -5.40 -11.78 -7.51
C THR A 38 -5.39 -12.15 -8.96
N ILE A 39 -4.36 -11.71 -9.67
CA ILE A 39 -4.06 -12.18 -11.01
C ILE A 39 -4.08 -13.71 -10.96
N GLU A 40 -4.97 -14.32 -11.74
CA GLU A 40 -5.19 -15.76 -11.73
C GLU A 40 -3.92 -16.51 -12.15
N GLY A 41 -3.56 -17.54 -11.38
CA GLY A 41 -2.35 -18.34 -11.63
C GLY A 41 -1.03 -17.58 -11.47
N LEU A 42 -1.02 -16.43 -10.79
CA LEU A 42 0.19 -15.62 -10.64
C LEU A 42 1.25 -16.31 -9.79
N SER A 43 2.40 -16.62 -10.39
CA SER A 43 3.58 -17.15 -9.73
C SER A 43 4.81 -16.28 -10.01
N LEU A 44 5.72 -16.23 -9.03
CA LEU A 44 7.00 -15.52 -9.11
C LEU A 44 8.10 -16.43 -8.57
N TYR A 45 9.03 -16.85 -9.42
CA TYR A 45 10.09 -17.79 -9.07
C TYR A 45 11.37 -17.56 -9.90
N PRO A 46 12.55 -18.00 -9.44
CA PRO A 46 12.80 -18.49 -8.09
C PRO A 46 12.69 -17.36 -7.06
N ASN A 47 12.36 -17.71 -5.83
CA ASN A 47 12.33 -16.80 -4.70
C ASN A 47 12.61 -17.60 -3.42
N PRO A 48 13.78 -17.44 -2.75
CA PRO A 48 14.85 -16.48 -3.04
C PRO A 48 15.58 -16.72 -4.37
N VAL A 49 16.12 -15.67 -4.97
CA VAL A 49 16.88 -15.71 -6.22
C VAL A 49 18.34 -15.33 -5.98
N SER A 50 19.27 -16.06 -6.62
CA SER A 50 20.73 -15.81 -6.56
C SER A 50 21.33 -15.42 -7.92
N GLY A 51 20.49 -15.28 -8.94
CA GLY A 51 20.92 -14.89 -10.28
C GLY A 51 20.18 -13.66 -10.79
N ASP A 52 20.41 -13.35 -12.05
CA ASP A 52 19.96 -12.07 -12.64
C ASP A 52 18.54 -12.12 -13.20
N LYS A 53 17.82 -13.23 -13.03
CA LYS A 53 16.54 -13.46 -13.70
C LYS A 53 15.51 -14.08 -12.78
N ILE A 54 14.28 -13.60 -12.90
CA ILE A 54 13.09 -14.20 -12.32
C ILE A 54 12.03 -14.41 -13.38
N TYR A 55 11.10 -15.31 -13.09
CA TYR A 55 9.98 -15.66 -13.94
C TYR A 55 8.68 -15.27 -13.26
N ILE A 56 7.86 -14.51 -13.98
CA ILE A 56 6.53 -14.07 -13.57
C ILE A 56 5.52 -14.69 -14.53
N THR A 57 4.72 -15.64 -14.05
CA THR A 57 3.71 -16.32 -14.87
C THR A 57 2.32 -16.01 -14.36
N SER A 58 1.34 -15.99 -15.25
CA SER A 58 -0.10 -15.89 -14.96
C SER A 58 -0.86 -16.80 -15.91
N THR A 59 -2.10 -17.13 -15.60
CA THR A 59 -2.96 -17.95 -16.47
C THR A 59 -3.17 -17.29 -17.83
N LYS A 60 -3.46 -15.98 -17.84
CA LYS A 60 -3.73 -15.22 -19.07
C LYS A 60 -2.45 -14.90 -19.86
N ASN A 61 -1.31 -14.85 -19.17
CA ASN A 61 0.02 -14.57 -19.73
C ASN A 61 0.06 -13.35 -20.67
N LEU A 62 -0.64 -12.28 -20.30
CA LEU A 62 -0.70 -11.05 -21.08
C LEU A 62 0.52 -10.17 -20.79
N GLU A 63 0.59 -9.02 -21.45
CA GLU A 63 1.58 -7.99 -21.13
C GLU A 63 1.35 -7.50 -19.68
N LYS A 64 2.43 -7.47 -18.89
CA LYS A 64 2.41 -7.10 -17.48
C LYS A 64 3.19 -5.81 -17.27
N GLU A 65 2.63 -4.89 -16.50
CA GLU A 65 3.39 -3.75 -15.97
C GLU A 65 3.99 -4.15 -14.63
N ILE A 66 5.32 -4.12 -14.55
CA ILE A 66 6.08 -4.51 -13.36
C ILE A 66 6.72 -3.28 -12.74
N GLU A 67 6.47 -3.08 -11.45
CA GLU A 67 7.11 -2.06 -10.63
C GLU A 67 7.76 -2.71 -9.41
N ILE A 68 9.07 -2.49 -9.23
CA ILE A 68 9.84 -3.04 -8.12
C ILE A 68 10.17 -1.90 -7.16
N TYR A 69 9.84 -2.07 -5.89
CA TYR A 69 10.11 -1.13 -4.82
C TYR A 69 11.03 -1.74 -3.77
N ASN A 70 11.81 -0.90 -3.11
CA ASN A 70 12.48 -1.30 -1.86
C ASN A 70 11.49 -1.27 -0.68
N VAL A 71 11.95 -1.70 0.50
CA VAL A 71 11.14 -1.73 1.72
C VAL A 71 10.68 -0.34 2.21
N LEU A 72 11.32 0.73 1.74
CA LEU A 72 10.95 2.12 2.04
C LEU A 72 9.93 2.68 1.04
N GLY A 73 9.50 1.89 0.04
CA GLY A 73 8.54 2.30 -0.99
C GLY A 73 9.15 3.08 -2.16
N LYS A 74 10.48 3.23 -2.23
CA LYS A 74 11.15 3.85 -3.38
C LYS A 74 11.08 2.91 -4.58
N ALA A 75 10.57 3.40 -5.72
CA ALA A 75 10.59 2.68 -6.99
C ALA A 75 12.03 2.55 -7.52
N ILE A 76 12.45 1.32 -7.77
CA ILE A 76 13.80 0.96 -8.25
C ILE A 76 13.77 0.65 -9.75
N LYS A 77 12.76 -0.10 -10.20
CA LYS A 77 12.59 -0.51 -11.60
C LYS A 77 11.12 -0.44 -11.98
N LYS A 78 10.83 0.11 -13.16
CA LYS A 78 9.50 0.08 -13.78
C LYS A 78 9.66 -0.36 -15.22
N THR A 79 8.98 -1.43 -15.61
CA THR A 79 9.09 -1.98 -16.97
C THR A 79 7.80 -2.67 -17.40
N LYS A 80 7.65 -2.84 -18.71
CA LYS A 80 6.63 -3.70 -19.31
C LYS A 80 7.26 -5.02 -19.68
N LEU A 81 6.62 -6.11 -19.28
CA LEU A 81 7.09 -7.45 -19.53
C LEU A 81 6.14 -8.14 -20.52
N ARG A 82 6.69 -8.51 -21.68
CA ARG A 82 6.06 -9.44 -22.63
C ARG A 82 6.65 -10.83 -22.41
N GLY A 83 5.80 -11.80 -22.06
CA GLY A 83 6.23 -13.15 -21.68
C GLY A 83 6.39 -13.29 -20.16
N LYS A 84 7.41 -14.08 -19.77
CA LYS A 84 7.58 -14.56 -18.38
C LYS A 84 8.90 -14.13 -17.74
N GLU A 85 9.95 -13.88 -18.50
CA GLU A 85 11.31 -13.66 -17.96
C GLU A 85 11.57 -12.17 -17.70
N LEU A 86 11.94 -11.84 -16.47
CA LEU A 86 12.33 -10.49 -16.06
C LEU A 86 13.79 -10.50 -15.58
N ASP A 87 14.61 -9.68 -16.22
CA ASP A 87 15.94 -9.35 -15.75
C ASP A 87 15.87 -8.51 -14.47
N ILE A 88 16.70 -8.85 -13.49
CA ILE A 88 16.87 -8.19 -12.19
C ILE A 88 18.35 -7.96 -11.84
N SER A 89 19.28 -8.07 -12.81
CA SER A 89 20.73 -7.85 -12.62
C SER A 89 21.08 -6.52 -11.95
N SER A 90 20.23 -5.50 -12.11
CA SER A 90 20.41 -4.19 -11.48
C SER A 90 20.05 -4.14 -10.00
N LEU A 91 19.46 -5.19 -9.43
CA LEU A 91 19.05 -5.25 -8.03
C LEU A 91 20.19 -5.81 -7.18
N VAL A 92 20.48 -5.14 -6.07
CA VAL A 92 21.41 -5.66 -5.05
C VAL A 92 20.71 -6.69 -4.16
N ALA A 93 21.49 -7.47 -3.40
CA ALA A 93 20.93 -8.41 -2.41
C ALA A 93 20.02 -7.67 -1.40
N GLY A 94 18.84 -8.23 -1.14
CA GLY A 94 17.85 -7.61 -0.26
C GLY A 94 16.42 -8.06 -0.50
N ILE A 95 15.50 -7.41 0.23
CA ILE A 95 14.06 -7.66 0.12
C ILE A 95 13.41 -6.54 -0.70
N TYR A 96 12.56 -6.94 -1.64
CA TYR A 96 11.84 -6.06 -2.53
C TYR A 96 10.34 -6.39 -2.56
N ILE A 97 9.56 -5.41 -2.98
CA ILE A 97 8.14 -5.56 -3.26
C ILE A 97 7.95 -5.40 -4.77
N VAL A 98 7.42 -6.44 -5.41
CA VAL A 98 7.11 -6.44 -6.84
C VAL A 98 5.61 -6.25 -6.98
N LYS A 99 5.21 -5.12 -7.57
CA LYS A 99 3.84 -4.85 -8.00
C LYS A 99 3.70 -5.22 -9.46
N ILE A 100 2.68 -6.01 -9.74
CA ILE A 100 2.44 -6.63 -11.03
C ILE A 100 1.02 -6.24 -11.41
N LYS A 101 0.87 -5.56 -12.53
CA LYS A 101 -0.44 -5.23 -13.10
C LYS A 101 -0.60 -5.97 -14.42
N GLU A 102 -1.66 -6.74 -14.53
CA GLU A 102 -2.07 -7.43 -15.76
C GLU A 102 -3.50 -6.98 -16.08
N GLN A 103 -3.67 -6.24 -17.17
CA GLN A 103 -4.94 -5.56 -17.51
C GLN A 103 -5.48 -4.70 -16.36
N ASN A 104 -6.60 -5.12 -15.77
CA ASN A 104 -7.30 -4.44 -14.70
C ASN A 104 -7.00 -5.04 -13.31
N GLU A 105 -6.16 -6.06 -13.23
CA GLU A 105 -5.84 -6.77 -11.99
C GLU A 105 -4.44 -6.39 -11.49
N ILE A 106 -4.32 -6.10 -10.19
CA ILE A 106 -3.05 -5.72 -9.56
C ILE A 106 -2.72 -6.66 -8.40
N ALA A 107 -1.57 -7.32 -8.48
CA ALA A 107 -1.02 -8.15 -7.43
C ALA A 107 0.32 -7.63 -6.93
N THR A 108 0.64 -7.89 -5.67
CA THR A 108 1.96 -7.65 -5.10
C THR A 108 2.59 -8.95 -4.60
N ARG A 109 3.91 -9.06 -4.72
CA ARG A 109 4.71 -10.20 -4.26
C ARG A 109 5.99 -9.71 -3.60
N LYS A 110 6.39 -10.39 -2.51
CA LYS A 110 7.72 -10.20 -1.91
C LYS A 110 8.76 -10.92 -2.77
N LEU A 111 9.86 -10.27 -3.09
CA LEU A 111 11.04 -10.84 -3.75
C LEU A 111 12.24 -10.77 -2.80
N VAL A 112 12.98 -11.86 -2.68
CA VAL A 112 14.23 -11.92 -1.92
C VAL A 112 15.37 -12.20 -2.89
N VAL A 113 16.28 -11.25 -3.05
CA VAL A 113 17.53 -11.38 -3.83
C VAL A 113 18.67 -11.67 -2.85
N LYS A 114 19.47 -12.70 -3.14
CA LYS A 114 20.62 -13.12 -2.34
C LYS A 114 21.93 -12.56 -2.90
#